data_AF-A0A6I2HTJ1-F1
#
_entry.id   AF-A0A6I2HTJ1-F1
#
_cell.length_a   1.000
_cell.length_b   1.000
_cell.length_c   1.000
_cell.angle_alpha   90.00
_cell.angle_beta   90.00
_cell.angle_gamma   90.00
#
_symmetry.space_group_name_H-M   'P 1'
#
loop_
_entity.id
_entity.type
_entity.pdbx_description
1 polymer ?
#
loop_
_entity_poly.entity_id
_entity_poly.type
_entity_poly.pdbx_seq_one_letter_code
_entity_poly.pdbx_strand_id
1 'polypeptide(L)'
;MHKFDYHEPEFVRQYRTTNEGKKDHVVTLQWLQEVRESLRLDDKAACTALLQNPEAFLLHSETRETREEAPVLPRRAQILNQASFDVMALHPLAVEKRLYSLGIMLSFAEKNPGESEATQAVLASLPEKMRDYLHQGIIETQFQQLPAIPALQRQLISGLASLDVKWDLLPESPRKQTLPLQINLLALQDDNGMALLQQQLSSLWTSSVAASLNETPWMLENYLLYRLYHDVFPWHEQQSVLERYLLLNVDFFMLKTLFSLWVMDGAALTPEESIALVTLFEQWRGTPEAQNQYQQVLRAHSADALLSAFSLLVL
;
A
#
# COMPACT_ATOMS: atom_id res chain seq x y z
N MET A 1 18.48 -20.50 -26.09
CA MET A 1 18.02 -19.15 -25.69
C MET A 1 17.07 -19.30 -24.54
N HIS A 2 17.32 -18.64 -23.42
CA HIS A 2 16.37 -18.58 -22.33
C HIS A 2 15.22 -17.65 -22.72
N LYS A 3 14.01 -17.99 -22.30
CA LYS A 3 12.81 -17.17 -22.46
C LYS A 3 12.46 -16.56 -21.11
N PHE A 4 11.89 -15.37 -21.12
CA PHE A 4 11.36 -14.70 -19.94
C PHE A 4 9.93 -14.24 -20.20
N ASP A 5 9.16 -14.10 -19.13
CA ASP A 5 7.80 -13.57 -19.19
C ASP A 5 7.84 -12.04 -19.05
N TYR A 6 7.30 -11.33 -20.04
CA TYR A 6 7.18 -9.88 -20.02
C TYR A 6 5.76 -9.52 -19.60
N HIS A 7 5.61 -8.73 -18.55
CA HIS A 7 4.34 -8.31 -17.99
C HIS A 7 4.17 -6.80 -18.11
N GLU A 8 3.07 -6.38 -18.71
CA GLU A 8 2.67 -4.97 -18.81
C GLU A 8 1.23 -4.82 -18.28
N PRO A 9 1.04 -4.20 -17.11
CA PRO A 9 -0.28 -3.88 -16.59
C PRO A 9 -1.02 -2.84 -17.44
N GLU A 10 -2.35 -2.88 -17.43
CA GLU A 10 -3.20 -1.91 -18.15
C GLU A 10 -2.92 -0.46 -17.75
N PHE A 11 -2.62 -0.18 -16.47
CA PHE A 11 -2.29 1.20 -16.05
C PHE A 11 -1.04 1.75 -16.76
N VAL A 12 -0.07 0.90 -17.09
CA VAL A 12 1.12 1.30 -17.85
C VAL A 12 0.74 1.60 -19.31
N ARG A 13 -0.06 0.73 -19.93
CA ARG A 13 -0.54 0.92 -21.31
C ARG A 13 -1.35 2.20 -21.47
N GLN A 14 -2.28 2.43 -20.55
CA GLN A 14 -3.10 3.64 -20.53
C GLN A 14 -2.24 4.89 -20.37
N TYR A 15 -1.25 4.86 -19.47
CA TYR A 15 -0.32 5.97 -19.30
C TYR A 15 0.47 6.27 -20.58
N ARG A 16 1.06 5.23 -21.21
CA ARG A 16 1.83 5.37 -22.46
C ARG A 16 0.99 5.95 -23.61
N THR A 17 -0.26 5.53 -23.71
CA THR A 17 -1.20 6.00 -24.75
C THR A 17 -1.61 7.46 -24.54
N THR A 18 -1.82 7.87 -23.29
CA THR A 18 -2.29 9.23 -22.96
C THR A 18 -1.16 10.26 -22.87
N ASN A 19 0.06 9.82 -22.58
CA ASN A 19 1.23 10.68 -22.34
C ASN A 19 2.36 10.40 -23.34
N GLU A 20 2.03 10.34 -24.64
CA GLU A 20 3.02 10.10 -25.70
C GLU A 20 4.25 11.02 -25.54
N GLY A 21 5.44 10.40 -25.44
CA GLY A 21 6.71 11.13 -25.28
C GLY A 21 7.23 11.28 -23.85
N LYS A 22 6.39 11.10 -22.80
CA LYS A 22 6.83 11.11 -21.39
C LYS A 22 7.20 9.71 -20.92
N LYS A 23 8.37 9.23 -21.34
CA LYS A 23 8.85 7.88 -20.96
C LYS A 23 9.45 7.81 -19.56
N ASP A 24 9.78 8.96 -18.96
CA ASP A 24 10.61 9.05 -17.76
C ASP A 24 9.95 8.46 -16.50
N HIS A 25 8.63 8.28 -16.50
CA HIS A 25 7.91 7.67 -15.39
C HIS A 25 7.77 6.16 -15.51
N VAL A 26 8.06 5.57 -16.67
CA VAL A 26 7.95 4.11 -16.84
C VAL A 26 9.20 3.44 -16.29
N VAL A 27 8.99 2.43 -15.46
CA VAL A 27 10.05 1.65 -14.81
C VAL A 27 9.96 0.22 -15.31
N THR A 28 11.10 -0.30 -15.77
CA THR A 28 11.27 -1.70 -16.10
C THR A 28 11.98 -2.41 -14.95
N LEU A 29 11.30 -3.35 -14.32
CA LEU A 29 11.87 -4.25 -13.30
C LEU A 29 12.26 -5.55 -14.00
N GLN A 30 13.52 -5.97 -13.85
CA GLN A 30 14.08 -7.05 -14.68
C GLN A 30 14.77 -8.12 -13.84
N TRP A 31 14.35 -9.36 -14.06
CA TRP A 31 14.99 -10.57 -13.58
C TRP A 31 15.20 -11.55 -14.73
N LEU A 32 15.96 -12.61 -14.48
CA LEU A 32 16.25 -13.63 -15.48
C LEU A 32 14.97 -14.31 -16.01
N GLN A 33 13.98 -14.50 -15.15
CA GLN A 33 12.73 -15.21 -15.46
C GLN A 33 11.62 -14.30 -15.95
N GLU A 34 11.59 -13.05 -15.51
CA GLU A 34 10.50 -12.13 -15.79
C GLU A 34 10.94 -10.68 -15.90
N VAL A 35 10.20 -9.91 -16.68
CA VAL A 35 10.30 -8.45 -16.78
C VAL A 35 8.93 -7.88 -16.50
N ARG A 36 8.87 -6.84 -15.66
CA ARG A 36 7.65 -6.15 -15.27
C ARG A 36 7.76 -4.67 -15.61
N GLU A 37 6.81 -4.17 -16.37
CA GLU A 37 6.65 -2.73 -16.56
C GLU A 37 5.78 -2.15 -15.44
N SER A 38 6.17 -0.99 -14.94
CA SER A 38 5.44 -0.26 -13.91
C SER A 38 5.59 1.24 -14.09
N LEU A 39 4.99 2.04 -13.22
CA LEU A 39 5.15 3.50 -13.21
C LEU A 39 5.72 3.97 -11.88
N ARG A 40 6.54 5.02 -11.89
CA ARG A 40 6.74 5.88 -10.73
C ARG A 40 5.46 6.69 -10.53
N LEU A 41 4.91 6.68 -9.32
CA LEU A 41 3.70 7.43 -8.99
C LEU A 41 4.00 8.86 -8.49
N ASP A 42 5.10 9.45 -8.96
CA ASP A 42 5.53 10.80 -8.57
C ASP A 42 4.91 11.92 -9.40
N ASP A 43 3.99 11.59 -10.32
CA ASP A 43 3.19 12.56 -11.05
C ASP A 43 1.68 12.21 -11.07
N LYS A 44 0.86 13.24 -11.31
CA LYS A 44 -0.60 13.08 -11.32
C LYS A 44 -1.07 12.14 -12.43
N ALA A 45 -0.37 12.09 -13.56
CA ALA A 45 -0.78 11.29 -14.72
C ALA A 45 -0.61 9.78 -14.47
N ALA A 46 0.49 9.37 -13.84
CA ALA A 46 0.76 8.00 -13.46
C ALA A 46 -0.20 7.55 -12.35
N CYS A 47 -0.40 8.38 -11.32
CA CYS A 47 -1.41 8.11 -10.30
C CYS A 47 -2.81 7.99 -10.91
N THR A 48 -3.18 8.85 -11.86
CA THR A 48 -4.48 8.80 -12.54
C THR A 48 -4.66 7.48 -13.28
N ALA A 49 -3.66 7.06 -14.08
CA ALA A 49 -3.73 5.82 -14.84
C ALA A 49 -3.90 4.58 -13.94
N LEU A 50 -3.28 4.58 -12.76
CA LEU A 50 -3.43 3.52 -11.77
C LEU A 50 -4.76 3.57 -11.02
N LEU A 51 -5.11 4.72 -10.47
CA LEU A 51 -6.16 4.84 -9.44
C LEU A 51 -7.56 4.97 -10.03
N GLN A 52 -7.70 5.51 -11.24
CA GLN A 52 -9.02 5.66 -11.88
C GLN A 52 -9.47 4.43 -12.64
N ASN A 53 -8.56 3.52 -12.98
CA ASN A 53 -8.88 2.38 -13.83
C ASN A 53 -9.21 1.12 -13.00
N PRO A 54 -10.46 0.62 -12.98
CA PRO A 54 -10.81 -0.61 -12.28
C PRO A 54 -10.08 -1.85 -12.82
N GLU A 55 -9.57 -1.79 -14.06
CA GLU A 55 -8.82 -2.86 -14.72
C GLU A 55 -7.31 -2.59 -14.70
N ALA A 56 -6.81 -1.67 -13.86
CA ALA A 56 -5.39 -1.28 -13.81
C ALA A 56 -4.42 -2.47 -13.76
N PHE A 57 -4.78 -3.54 -13.05
CA PHE A 57 -3.99 -4.77 -12.89
C PHE A 57 -4.31 -5.89 -13.88
N LEU A 58 -5.07 -5.63 -14.94
CA LEU A 58 -5.14 -6.56 -16.06
C LEU A 58 -3.74 -6.68 -16.68
N LEU A 59 -3.11 -7.85 -16.53
CA LEU A 59 -1.74 -8.10 -16.95
C LEU A 59 -1.70 -8.61 -18.39
N HIS A 60 -1.06 -7.83 -19.27
CA HIS A 60 -0.74 -8.26 -20.63
C HIS A 60 0.63 -8.93 -20.62
N SER A 61 0.65 -10.23 -20.89
CA SER A 61 1.85 -11.04 -20.76
C SER A 61 2.30 -11.62 -22.09
N GLU A 62 3.61 -11.56 -22.36
CA GLU A 62 4.24 -12.11 -23.56
C GLU A 62 5.51 -12.85 -23.20
N THR A 63 5.75 -14.02 -23.80
CA THR A 63 7.04 -14.69 -23.66
C THR A 63 8.03 -14.13 -24.67
N ARG A 64 9.15 -13.59 -24.18
CA ARG A 64 10.20 -12.96 -25.00
C ARG A 64 11.54 -13.69 -24.84
N GLU A 65 12.42 -13.49 -25.82
CA GLU A 65 13.75 -14.08 -25.81
C GLU A 65 14.76 -13.19 -25.08
N THR A 66 15.54 -13.75 -24.16
CA THR A 66 16.54 -12.99 -23.40
C THR A 66 17.71 -12.52 -24.27
N ARG A 67 18.23 -11.32 -23.97
CA ARG A 67 19.45 -10.77 -24.58
C ARG A 67 20.52 -10.33 -23.56
N GLU A 68 20.24 -10.36 -22.26
CA GLU A 68 21.08 -9.73 -21.23
C GLU A 68 21.20 -10.56 -19.94
N GLU A 69 22.26 -10.30 -19.17
CA GLU A 69 22.46 -10.83 -17.81
C GLU A 69 21.55 -10.07 -16.83
N ALA A 70 20.70 -10.79 -16.09
CA ALA A 70 19.80 -10.24 -15.08
C ALA A 70 19.81 -11.12 -13.82
N PRO A 71 19.55 -10.56 -12.63
CA PRO A 71 19.50 -11.35 -11.40
C PRO A 71 18.33 -12.34 -11.41
N VAL A 72 18.49 -13.44 -10.69
CA VAL A 72 17.44 -14.45 -10.49
C VAL A 72 16.49 -13.94 -9.41
N LEU A 73 15.19 -13.85 -9.70
CA LEU A 73 14.21 -13.65 -8.63
C LEU A 73 14.02 -14.96 -7.86
N PRO A 74 14.21 -15.00 -6.53
CA PRO A 74 14.05 -16.24 -5.77
C PRO A 74 12.65 -16.84 -5.93
N ARG A 75 12.55 -18.16 -6.07
CA ARG A 75 11.26 -18.84 -6.27
C ARG A 75 10.29 -18.56 -5.12
N ARG A 76 10.79 -18.53 -3.89
CA ARG A 76 9.99 -18.16 -2.71
C ARG A 76 9.44 -16.74 -2.80
N ALA A 77 10.22 -15.78 -3.33
CA ALA A 77 9.75 -14.41 -3.54
C ALA A 77 8.57 -14.37 -4.53
N GLN A 78 8.67 -15.09 -5.65
CA GLN A 78 7.57 -15.21 -6.62
C GLN A 78 6.31 -15.78 -5.98
N ILE A 79 6.45 -16.87 -5.19
CA ILE A 79 5.31 -17.53 -4.53
C ILE A 79 4.66 -16.61 -3.50
N LEU A 80 5.45 -15.93 -2.67
CA LEU A 80 4.90 -15.02 -1.67
C LEU A 80 4.28 -13.77 -2.30
N ASN A 81 4.84 -13.28 -3.42
CA ASN A 81 4.25 -12.18 -4.17
C ASN A 81 2.88 -12.57 -4.74
N GLN A 82 2.80 -13.71 -5.44
CA GLN A 82 1.53 -14.22 -5.97
C GLN A 82 0.51 -14.48 -4.84
N ALA A 83 0.93 -15.13 -3.76
CA ALA A 83 0.04 -15.39 -2.62
C ALA A 83 -0.46 -14.09 -1.98
N SER A 84 0.35 -13.01 -1.98
CA SER A 84 -0.08 -11.70 -1.51
C SER A 84 -1.15 -11.08 -2.40
N PHE A 85 -1.02 -11.22 -3.73
CA PHE A 85 -2.08 -10.84 -4.68
C PHE A 85 -3.38 -11.60 -4.42
N ASP A 86 -3.28 -12.93 -4.28
CA ASP A 86 -4.45 -13.79 -4.10
C ASP A 86 -5.22 -13.46 -2.81
N VAL A 87 -4.50 -13.13 -1.72
CA VAL A 87 -5.11 -12.68 -0.46
C VAL A 87 -5.72 -11.28 -0.61
N MET A 88 -5.06 -10.36 -1.31
CA MET A 88 -5.64 -9.05 -1.60
C MET A 88 -6.84 -9.12 -2.55
N ALA A 89 -7.00 -10.20 -3.31
CA ALA A 89 -8.17 -10.44 -4.16
C ALA A 89 -9.34 -11.15 -3.43
N LEU A 90 -9.29 -11.32 -2.10
CA LEU A 90 -10.36 -11.96 -1.32
C LEU A 90 -11.58 -11.05 -1.14
N HIS A 91 -12.36 -10.91 -2.21
CA HIS A 91 -13.64 -10.20 -2.22
C HIS A 91 -14.76 -11.04 -1.58
N PRO A 92 -15.78 -10.41 -0.95
CA PRO A 92 -16.02 -8.97 -0.84
C PRO A 92 -15.45 -8.34 0.46
N LEU A 93 -14.34 -8.84 1.01
CA LEU A 93 -13.80 -8.28 2.26
C LEU A 93 -13.35 -6.82 2.10
N ALA A 94 -13.63 -6.01 3.13
CA ALA A 94 -13.01 -4.71 3.29
C ALA A 94 -11.47 -4.83 3.28
N VAL A 95 -10.80 -3.81 2.74
CA VAL A 95 -9.34 -3.78 2.54
C VAL A 95 -8.58 -4.09 3.83
N GLU A 96 -9.03 -3.56 4.97
CA GLU A 96 -8.42 -3.78 6.28
C GLU A 96 -8.38 -5.27 6.66
N LYS A 97 -9.45 -6.03 6.35
CA LYS A 97 -9.55 -7.47 6.65
C LYS A 97 -8.72 -8.30 5.68
N ARG A 98 -8.54 -7.83 4.44
CA ARG A 98 -7.61 -8.42 3.48
C ARG A 98 -6.16 -8.23 3.92
N LEU A 99 -5.80 -7.02 4.34
CA LEU A 99 -4.49 -6.73 4.93
C LEU A 99 -4.25 -7.52 6.22
N TYR A 100 -5.27 -7.72 7.06
CA TYR A 100 -5.17 -8.58 8.25
C TYR A 100 -4.86 -10.04 7.86
N SER A 101 -5.61 -10.59 6.91
CA SER A 101 -5.38 -11.93 6.36
C SER A 101 -3.98 -12.08 5.76
N LEU A 102 -3.50 -11.03 5.07
CA LEU A 102 -2.14 -10.96 4.54
C LEU A 102 -1.10 -11.06 5.67
N GLY A 103 -1.28 -10.32 6.76
CA GLY A 103 -0.38 -10.40 7.93
C GLY A 103 -0.34 -11.78 8.57
N ILE A 104 -1.49 -12.47 8.69
CA ILE A 104 -1.54 -13.87 9.18
C ILE A 104 -0.72 -14.79 8.26
N MET A 105 -0.96 -14.70 6.95
CA MET A 105 -0.25 -15.49 5.95
C MET A 105 1.27 -15.25 6.01
N LEU A 106 1.69 -13.99 6.07
CA LEU A 106 3.09 -13.61 6.10
C LEU A 106 3.78 -14.00 7.42
N SER A 107 3.08 -13.90 8.55
CA SER A 107 3.55 -14.42 9.84
C SER A 107 3.81 -15.93 9.78
N PHE A 108 2.93 -16.69 9.12
CA PHE A 108 3.16 -18.12 8.88
C PHE A 108 4.38 -18.33 7.99
N ALA A 109 4.52 -17.56 6.91
CA ALA A 109 5.67 -17.66 6.00
C ALA A 109 7.00 -17.40 6.73
N GLU A 110 7.09 -16.37 7.56
CA GLU A 110 8.30 -16.02 8.30
C GLU A 110 8.70 -17.10 9.32
N LYS A 111 7.72 -17.73 9.98
CA LYS A 111 7.95 -18.88 10.87
C LYS A 111 8.36 -20.15 10.12
N ASN A 112 8.22 -20.19 8.81
CA ASN A 112 8.55 -21.33 7.94
C ASN A 112 9.49 -20.89 6.79
N PRO A 113 10.76 -20.53 7.09
CA PRO A 113 11.70 -19.94 6.12
C PRO A 113 12.26 -20.92 5.09
N GLY A 114 11.90 -22.21 5.14
CA GLY A 114 12.47 -23.24 4.28
C GLY A 114 12.27 -23.02 2.77
N GLU A 115 13.24 -23.48 1.98
CA GLU A 115 13.25 -23.38 0.51
C GLU A 115 12.91 -24.70 -0.20
N SER A 116 12.58 -25.75 0.54
CA SER A 116 12.14 -27.02 -0.05
C SER A 116 10.86 -26.87 -0.87
N GLU A 117 10.69 -27.70 -1.90
CA GLU A 117 9.46 -27.75 -2.71
C GLU A 117 8.22 -27.96 -1.84
N ALA A 118 8.31 -28.79 -0.79
CA ALA A 118 7.21 -29.01 0.14
C ALA A 118 6.83 -27.73 0.90
N THR A 119 7.81 -26.98 1.41
CA THR A 119 7.55 -25.68 2.07
C THR A 119 6.94 -24.69 1.08
N GLN A 120 7.49 -24.59 -0.12
CA GLN A 120 7.02 -23.69 -1.16
C GLN A 120 5.58 -24.02 -1.60
N ALA A 121 5.21 -25.30 -1.72
CA ALA A 121 3.85 -25.75 -1.99
C ALA A 121 2.87 -25.38 -0.86
N VAL A 122 3.30 -25.49 0.40
CA VAL A 122 2.49 -25.04 1.54
C VAL A 122 2.24 -23.54 1.45
N LEU A 123 3.26 -22.73 1.17
CA LEU A 123 3.12 -21.27 1.05
C LEU A 123 2.15 -20.89 -0.07
N ALA A 124 2.27 -21.53 -1.23
CA ALA A 124 1.38 -21.31 -2.38
C ALA A 124 -0.09 -21.65 -2.08
N SER A 125 -0.36 -22.53 -1.11
CA SER A 125 -1.72 -22.91 -0.70
C SER A 125 -2.32 -22.04 0.42
N LEU A 126 -1.56 -21.11 1.00
CA LEU A 126 -2.07 -20.27 2.10
C LEU A 126 -3.24 -19.36 1.71
N PRO A 127 -3.33 -18.78 0.49
CA PRO A 127 -4.49 -17.99 0.10
C PRO A 127 -5.80 -18.77 0.18
N GLU A 128 -5.79 -20.05 -0.22
CA GLU A 128 -6.96 -20.93 -0.08
C GLU A 128 -7.37 -21.11 1.39
N LYS A 129 -6.39 -21.28 2.29
CA LYS A 129 -6.67 -21.36 3.73
C LYS A 129 -7.25 -20.05 4.28
N MET A 130 -6.80 -18.90 3.80
CA MET A 130 -7.36 -17.60 4.18
C MET A 130 -8.82 -17.48 3.69
N ARG A 131 -9.12 -17.99 2.49
CA ARG A 131 -10.49 -18.09 1.98
C ARG A 131 -11.37 -19.00 2.83
N ASP A 132 -10.85 -20.14 3.29
CA ASP A 132 -11.57 -21.02 4.22
C ASP A 132 -11.87 -20.33 5.56
N TYR A 133 -10.89 -19.64 6.14
CA TYR A 133 -11.08 -18.87 7.39
C TYR A 133 -12.06 -17.73 7.22
N LEU A 134 -12.10 -17.10 6.05
CA LEU A 134 -13.12 -16.12 5.69
C LEU A 134 -14.51 -16.75 5.68
N HIS A 135 -14.71 -17.87 4.96
CA HIS A 135 -16.01 -18.55 4.91
C HIS A 135 -16.50 -19.02 6.28
N GLN A 136 -15.59 -19.35 7.19
CA GLN A 136 -15.89 -19.75 8.57
C GLN A 136 -16.13 -18.56 9.51
N GLY A 137 -15.98 -17.31 9.06
CA GLY A 137 -16.12 -16.11 9.89
C GLY A 137 -14.98 -15.90 10.91
N ILE A 138 -13.89 -16.65 10.79
CA ILE A 138 -12.74 -16.58 11.70
C ILE A 138 -12.03 -15.24 11.55
N ILE A 139 -11.80 -14.80 10.31
CA ILE A 139 -11.14 -13.52 10.01
C ILE A 139 -11.91 -12.35 10.64
N GLU A 140 -13.24 -12.34 10.48
CA GLU A 140 -14.09 -11.29 11.07
C GLU A 140 -13.98 -11.29 12.60
N THR A 141 -14.13 -12.46 13.22
CA THR A 141 -14.11 -12.61 14.67
C THR A 141 -12.78 -12.18 15.27
N GLN A 142 -11.66 -12.60 14.66
CA GLN A 142 -10.32 -12.26 15.15
C GLN A 142 -9.97 -10.80 14.92
N PHE A 143 -10.39 -10.22 13.79
CA PHE A 143 -10.18 -8.81 13.50
C PHE A 143 -10.85 -7.90 14.53
N GLN A 144 -12.07 -8.23 14.96
CA GLN A 144 -12.79 -7.47 16.01
C GLN A 144 -12.13 -7.54 17.40
N GLN A 145 -11.23 -8.50 17.61
CA GLN A 145 -10.50 -8.69 18.87
C GLN A 145 -9.13 -8.00 18.88
N LEU A 146 -8.76 -7.29 17.81
CA LEU A 146 -7.49 -6.59 17.75
C LEU A 146 -7.40 -5.52 18.85
N PRO A 147 -6.30 -5.49 19.63
CA PRO A 147 -6.12 -4.48 20.65
C PRO A 147 -5.87 -3.12 20.01
N ALA A 148 -6.42 -2.07 20.61
CA ALA A 148 -6.05 -0.71 20.26
C ALA A 148 -4.62 -0.42 20.79
N ILE A 149 -3.68 -0.15 19.87
CA ILE A 149 -2.32 0.26 20.21
C ILE A 149 -2.09 1.67 19.64
N PRO A 150 -2.50 2.71 20.38
CA PRO A 150 -2.55 4.06 19.83
C PRO A 150 -1.18 4.72 19.68
N ALA A 151 -0.15 4.23 20.37
CA ALA A 151 1.16 4.89 20.40
C ALA A 151 1.76 5.06 18.99
N LEU A 152 1.79 3.99 18.20
CA LEU A 152 2.31 4.04 16.82
C LEU A 152 1.42 4.88 15.92
N GLN A 153 0.09 4.75 16.03
CA GLN A 153 -0.84 5.57 15.26
C GLN A 153 -0.62 7.07 15.51
N ARG A 154 -0.50 7.48 16.77
CA ARG A 154 -0.23 8.88 17.16
C ARG A 154 1.14 9.36 16.70
N GLN A 155 2.16 8.49 16.76
CA GLN A 155 3.47 8.78 16.20
C GLN A 155 3.38 9.07 14.70
N LEU A 156 2.65 8.24 13.94
CA LEU A 156 2.49 8.44 12.49
C LEU A 156 1.67 9.69 12.17
N ILE A 157 0.57 9.95 12.90
CA ILE A 157 -0.23 11.18 12.73
C ILE A 157 0.65 12.41 12.98
N SER A 158 1.41 12.43 14.08
CA SER A 158 2.33 13.54 14.39
C SER A 158 3.43 13.67 13.33
N GLY A 159 3.92 12.54 12.82
CA GLY A 159 4.93 12.48 11.76
C GLY A 159 4.48 13.12 10.45
N LEU A 160 3.19 13.24 10.18
CA LEU A 160 2.69 13.95 8.98
C LEU A 160 3.12 15.43 8.96
N ALA A 161 3.41 16.04 10.12
CA ALA A 161 3.96 17.41 10.18
C ALA A 161 5.33 17.55 9.50
N SER A 162 6.02 16.43 9.24
CA SER A 162 7.32 16.40 8.55
C SER A 162 7.20 16.17 7.04
N LEU A 163 5.98 16.11 6.49
CA LEU A 163 5.76 16.00 5.05
C LEU A 163 6.28 17.25 4.33
N ASP A 164 7.44 17.14 3.69
CA ASP A 164 7.91 18.14 2.72
C ASP A 164 7.33 17.82 1.34
N VAL A 165 6.22 18.48 1.02
CA VAL A 165 5.39 18.18 -0.14
C VAL A 165 4.99 19.42 -0.93
N LYS A 166 4.75 19.23 -2.22
CA LYS A 166 4.26 20.29 -3.13
C LYS A 166 2.74 20.41 -3.03
N TRP A 167 2.27 21.23 -2.10
CA TRP A 167 0.83 21.50 -1.90
C TRP A 167 0.12 22.05 -3.15
N ASP A 168 0.86 22.61 -4.10
CA ASP A 168 0.33 23.11 -5.38
C ASP A 168 -0.33 22.02 -6.24
N LEU A 169 -0.03 20.74 -5.99
CA LEU A 169 -0.66 19.60 -6.65
C LEU A 169 -2.14 19.42 -6.29
N LEU A 170 -2.56 19.96 -5.15
CA LEU A 170 -3.94 19.85 -4.69
C LEU A 170 -4.87 20.72 -5.57
N PRO A 171 -6.10 20.24 -5.84
CA PRO A 171 -7.11 21.05 -6.52
C PRO A 171 -7.41 22.35 -5.77
N GLU A 172 -7.81 23.39 -6.49
CA GLU A 172 -8.18 24.67 -5.88
C GLU A 172 -9.42 24.52 -5.00
N SER A 173 -9.24 24.72 -3.70
CA SER A 173 -10.30 24.66 -2.70
C SER A 173 -9.87 25.38 -1.41
N PRO A 174 -10.80 25.72 -0.51
CA PRO A 174 -10.44 26.19 0.84
C PRO A 174 -9.55 25.19 1.61
N ARG A 175 -9.66 23.89 1.31
CA ARG A 175 -8.84 22.84 1.92
C ARG A 175 -7.38 22.88 1.49
N LYS A 176 -7.09 23.23 0.24
CA LYS A 176 -5.71 23.46 -0.23
C LYS A 176 -4.96 24.47 0.64
N GLN A 177 -5.64 25.51 1.14
CA GLN A 177 -5.03 26.54 1.98
C GLN A 177 -4.94 26.13 3.45
N THR A 178 -5.91 25.35 3.95
CA THR A 178 -6.02 25.04 5.39
C THR A 178 -5.34 23.74 5.79
N LEU A 179 -5.25 22.75 4.91
CA LEU A 179 -4.60 21.47 5.19
C LEU A 179 -3.11 21.63 5.59
N PRO A 180 -2.27 22.41 4.88
CA PRO A 180 -0.86 22.54 5.26
C PRO A 180 -0.69 23.11 6.66
N LEU A 181 -1.52 24.11 7.01
CA LEU A 181 -1.53 24.70 8.35
C LEU A 181 -1.95 23.67 9.39
N GLN A 182 -3.00 22.91 9.11
CA GLN A 182 -3.48 21.87 10.01
C GLN A 182 -2.43 20.77 10.24
N ILE A 183 -1.71 20.36 9.20
CA ILE A 183 -0.63 19.38 9.28
C ILE A 183 0.52 19.88 10.14
N ASN A 184 0.92 21.14 9.99
CA ASN A 184 1.96 21.75 10.84
C ASN A 184 1.57 21.80 12.32
N LEU A 185 0.27 21.91 12.63
CA LEU A 185 -0.23 21.91 14.01
C LEU A 185 -0.28 20.52 14.66
N LEU A 186 -0.11 19.44 13.89
CA LEU A 186 -0.14 18.07 14.42
C LEU A 186 0.99 17.81 15.42
N ALA A 187 2.19 18.32 15.15
CA ALA A 187 3.35 18.18 16.02
C ALA A 187 3.24 18.97 17.34
N LEU A 188 2.26 19.88 17.45
CA LEU A 188 2.05 20.73 18.62
C LEU A 188 0.94 20.21 19.55
N GLN A 189 0.28 19.11 19.19
CA GLN A 189 -0.77 18.53 20.02
C GLN A 189 -0.18 17.92 21.29
N ASP A 190 -0.85 18.11 22.42
CA ASP A 190 -0.62 17.30 23.61
C ASP A 190 -1.31 15.93 23.48
N ASP A 191 -1.09 15.05 24.46
CA ASP A 191 -1.63 13.69 24.42
C ASP A 191 -3.16 13.65 24.33
N ASN A 192 -3.84 14.62 24.94
CA ASN A 192 -5.30 14.71 24.95
C ASN A 192 -5.84 15.19 23.60
N GLY A 193 -5.26 16.25 23.05
CA GLY A 193 -5.59 16.78 21.73
C GLY A 193 -5.35 15.75 20.63
N MET A 194 -4.22 15.03 20.70
CA MET A 194 -3.91 13.96 19.75
C MET A 194 -4.89 12.78 19.88
N ALA A 195 -5.29 12.39 21.09
CA ALA A 195 -6.30 11.35 21.27
C ALA A 195 -7.67 11.75 20.71
N LEU A 196 -8.09 13.01 20.91
CA LEU A 196 -9.34 13.53 20.34
C LEU A 196 -9.28 13.59 18.81
N LEU A 197 -8.16 14.07 18.26
CA LEU A 197 -7.94 14.10 16.81
C LEU A 197 -8.01 12.71 16.21
N GLN A 198 -7.35 11.73 16.83
CA GLN A 198 -7.40 10.33 16.41
C GLN A 198 -8.85 9.81 16.34
N GLN A 199 -9.64 10.04 17.39
CA GLN A 199 -11.05 9.66 17.41
C GLN A 199 -11.85 10.38 16.29
N GLN A 200 -11.56 11.65 16.03
CA GLN A 200 -12.19 12.40 14.95
C GLN A 200 -11.84 11.82 13.57
N LEU A 201 -10.57 11.48 13.33
CA LEU A 201 -10.10 10.88 12.08
C LEU A 201 -10.74 9.51 11.84
N SER A 202 -10.89 8.70 12.89
CA SER A 202 -11.59 7.41 12.86
C SER A 202 -13.06 7.57 12.46
N SER A 203 -13.73 8.53 13.08
CA SER A 203 -15.13 8.87 12.78
C SER A 203 -15.29 9.34 11.33
N LEU A 204 -14.42 10.24 10.85
CA LEU A 204 -14.44 10.75 9.48
C LEU A 204 -14.14 9.66 8.44
N TRP A 205 -13.21 8.76 8.76
CA TRP A 205 -12.93 7.61 7.90
C TRP A 205 -14.20 6.79 7.67
N THR A 206 -14.88 6.42 8.77
CA THR A 206 -16.04 5.53 8.74
C THR A 206 -17.29 6.21 8.16
N SER A 207 -17.52 7.49 8.48
CA SER A 207 -18.76 8.20 8.14
C SER A 207 -18.72 8.95 6.82
N SER A 208 -17.53 9.30 6.31
CA SER A 208 -17.37 10.10 5.09
C SER A 208 -16.44 9.42 4.08
N VAL A 209 -15.17 9.23 4.41
CA VAL A 209 -14.16 8.78 3.44
C VAL A 209 -14.50 7.41 2.85
N ALA A 210 -14.85 6.43 3.70
CA ALA A 210 -15.23 5.10 3.25
C ALA A 210 -16.46 5.11 2.33
N ALA A 211 -17.42 6.02 2.56
CA ALA A 211 -18.57 6.18 1.70
C ALA A 211 -18.18 6.73 0.32
N SER A 212 -17.33 7.77 0.27
CA SER A 212 -16.79 8.30 -0.98
C SER A 212 -16.00 7.25 -1.77
N LEU A 213 -15.16 6.45 -1.10
CA LEU A 213 -14.37 5.41 -1.76
C LEU A 213 -15.20 4.20 -2.21
N ASN A 214 -16.39 3.98 -1.66
CA ASN A 214 -17.29 2.94 -2.17
C ASN A 214 -17.81 3.24 -3.59
N GLU A 215 -17.75 4.49 -4.06
CA GLU A 215 -18.04 4.83 -5.46
C GLU A 215 -16.89 4.43 -6.40
N THR A 216 -15.68 4.29 -5.86
CA THR A 216 -14.46 3.88 -6.58
C THR A 216 -13.70 2.81 -5.78
N PRO A 217 -14.31 1.64 -5.52
CA PRO A 217 -13.80 0.66 -4.54
C PRO A 217 -12.44 0.08 -4.93
N TRP A 218 -12.08 0.16 -6.22
CA TRP A 218 -10.78 -0.25 -6.74
C TRP A 218 -9.65 0.73 -6.41
N MET A 219 -9.90 1.96 -6.00
CA MET A 219 -8.84 2.99 -5.91
C MET A 219 -7.74 2.63 -4.90
N LEU A 220 -8.11 2.38 -3.65
CA LEU A 220 -7.14 1.96 -2.62
C LEU A 220 -6.64 0.54 -2.83
N GLU A 221 -7.45 -0.31 -3.45
CA GLU A 221 -7.03 -1.65 -3.84
C GLU A 221 -5.91 -1.58 -4.89
N ASN A 222 -6.08 -0.80 -5.96
CA ASN A 222 -5.07 -0.59 -6.99
C ASN A 222 -3.79 -0.01 -6.40
N TYR A 223 -3.89 0.91 -5.44
CA TYR A 223 -2.70 1.40 -4.73
C TYR A 223 -1.96 0.27 -4.00
N LEU A 224 -2.67 -0.60 -3.28
CA LEU A 224 -2.05 -1.73 -2.58
C LEU A 224 -1.50 -2.78 -3.54
N LEU A 225 -2.25 -3.15 -4.58
CA LEU A 225 -1.80 -4.06 -5.63
C LEU A 225 -0.57 -3.51 -6.35
N TYR A 226 -0.48 -2.18 -6.54
CA TYR A 226 0.71 -1.52 -7.05
C TYR A 226 1.89 -1.72 -6.14
N ARG A 227 1.73 -1.53 -4.83
CA ARG A 227 2.80 -1.84 -3.87
C ARG A 227 3.24 -3.29 -3.95
N LEU A 228 2.29 -4.22 -4.10
CA LEU A 228 2.63 -5.63 -4.28
C LEU A 228 3.43 -5.89 -5.57
N TYR A 229 3.03 -5.24 -6.67
CA TYR A 229 3.62 -5.45 -7.98
C TYR A 229 4.99 -4.78 -8.13
N HIS A 230 5.04 -3.47 -7.85
CA HIS A 230 6.18 -2.59 -8.08
C HIS A 230 7.32 -2.90 -7.12
N ASP A 231 7.00 -3.12 -5.84
CA ASP A 231 8.02 -3.38 -4.81
C ASP A 231 8.37 -4.88 -4.70
N VAL A 232 7.80 -5.75 -5.54
CA VAL A 232 7.94 -7.22 -5.49
C VAL A 232 7.67 -7.76 -4.08
N PHE A 233 6.66 -7.20 -3.43
CA PHE A 233 6.35 -7.49 -2.04
C PHE A 233 6.09 -9.00 -1.83
N PRO A 234 6.50 -9.60 -0.70
CA PRO A 234 7.19 -9.00 0.44
C PRO A 234 8.72 -9.13 0.35
N TRP A 235 9.28 -9.40 -0.83
CA TRP A 235 10.72 -9.65 -0.95
C TRP A 235 11.52 -8.36 -0.84
N HIS A 236 12.62 -8.44 -0.08
CA HIS A 236 13.60 -7.36 0.07
C HIS A 236 14.92 -7.96 0.54
N GLU A 237 16.04 -7.35 0.16
CA GLU A 237 17.37 -7.89 0.50
C GLU A 237 17.74 -7.72 1.99
N GLN A 238 17.26 -6.64 2.61
CA GLN A 238 17.69 -6.22 3.95
C GLN A 238 16.58 -6.27 5.01
N GLN A 239 15.34 -6.45 4.60
CA GLN A 239 14.17 -6.33 5.49
C GLN A 239 13.45 -7.68 5.54
N SER A 240 12.95 -8.04 6.72
CA SER A 240 12.13 -9.24 6.88
C SER A 240 10.78 -9.09 6.20
N VAL A 241 10.09 -10.21 5.99
CA VAL A 241 8.76 -10.24 5.40
C VAL A 241 7.76 -9.43 6.23
N LEU A 242 7.82 -9.55 7.56
CA LEU A 242 6.97 -8.81 8.48
C LEU A 242 7.36 -7.33 8.59
N GLU A 243 8.62 -6.97 8.41
CA GLU A 243 9.03 -5.56 8.32
C GLU A 243 8.47 -4.90 7.05
N ARG A 244 8.51 -5.59 5.90
CA ARG A 244 7.88 -5.12 4.66
C ARG A 244 6.37 -4.97 4.82
N TYR A 245 5.73 -5.93 5.49
CA TYR A 245 4.31 -5.86 5.82
C TYR A 245 3.99 -4.66 6.72
N LEU A 246 4.80 -4.38 7.74
CA LEU A 246 4.63 -3.19 8.57
C LEU A 246 4.67 -1.90 7.74
N LEU A 247 5.67 -1.75 6.85
CA LEU A 247 5.77 -0.57 6.00
C LEU A 247 4.59 -0.40 5.04
N LEU A 248 4.05 -1.50 4.49
CA LEU A 248 2.82 -1.46 3.68
C LEU A 248 1.63 -0.91 4.49
N ASN A 249 1.50 -1.31 5.76
CA ASN A 249 0.44 -0.82 6.63
C ASN A 249 0.67 0.62 7.10
N VAL A 250 1.93 1.05 7.24
CA VAL A 250 2.26 2.46 7.48
C VAL A 250 1.77 3.31 6.30
N ASP A 251 2.09 2.92 5.06
CA ASP A 251 1.65 3.65 3.87
C ASP A 251 0.12 3.76 3.80
N PHE A 252 -0.56 2.63 4.00
CA PHE A 252 -2.02 2.57 4.01
C PHE A 252 -2.62 3.47 5.10
N PHE A 253 -2.11 3.39 6.33
CA PHE A 253 -2.58 4.21 7.44
C PHE A 253 -2.36 5.72 7.21
N MET A 254 -1.20 6.10 6.68
CA MET A 254 -0.90 7.50 6.37
C MET A 254 -1.84 8.06 5.30
N LEU A 255 -2.14 7.29 4.25
CA LEU A 255 -3.14 7.68 3.24
C LEU A 255 -4.54 7.82 3.83
N LYS A 256 -5.00 6.85 4.64
CA LYS A 256 -6.28 6.95 5.35
C LYS A 256 -6.36 8.23 6.18
N THR A 257 -5.27 8.54 6.88
CA THR A 257 -5.16 9.75 7.71
C THR A 257 -5.21 11.01 6.86
N LEU A 258 -4.48 11.08 5.74
CA LEU A 258 -4.51 12.23 4.82
C LEU A 258 -5.90 12.46 4.24
N PHE A 259 -6.61 11.40 3.86
CA PHE A 259 -7.98 11.50 3.38
C PHE A 259 -8.93 12.00 4.47
N SER A 260 -8.85 11.43 5.68
CA SER A 260 -9.65 11.87 6.83
C SER A 260 -9.36 13.32 7.21
N LEU A 261 -8.09 13.73 7.17
CA LEU A 261 -7.70 15.12 7.35
C LEU A 261 -8.36 15.97 6.28
N TRP A 262 -8.26 15.62 4.99
CA TRP A 262 -8.85 16.40 3.88
C TRP A 262 -10.32 16.73 4.11
N VAL A 263 -11.14 15.75 4.53
CA VAL A 263 -12.59 15.92 4.72
C VAL A 263 -13.00 16.53 6.07
N MET A 264 -12.05 17.03 6.87
CA MET A 264 -12.36 17.58 8.21
C MET A 264 -13.28 18.80 8.20
N ASP A 265 -13.44 19.51 7.08
CA ASP A 265 -14.41 20.59 6.94
C ASP A 265 -15.84 20.12 6.63
N GLY A 266 -16.03 18.80 6.49
CA GLY A 266 -17.32 18.17 6.18
C GLY A 266 -17.58 17.98 4.68
N ALA A 267 -16.65 18.35 3.79
CA ALA A 267 -16.75 18.04 2.38
C ALA A 267 -16.59 16.52 2.12
N ALA A 268 -17.21 16.04 1.04
CA ALA A 268 -16.97 14.68 0.55
C ALA A 268 -15.64 14.61 -0.20
N LEU A 269 -14.94 13.48 -0.10
CA LEU A 269 -13.70 13.26 -0.84
C LEU A 269 -14.03 12.94 -2.30
N THR A 270 -13.53 13.73 -3.24
CA THR A 270 -13.71 13.47 -4.67
C THR A 270 -12.59 12.59 -5.24
N PRO A 271 -12.81 11.87 -6.37
CA PRO A 271 -11.77 11.09 -7.01
C PRO A 271 -10.53 11.90 -7.41
N GLU A 272 -10.72 13.15 -7.84
CA GLU A 272 -9.59 14.03 -8.20
C GLU A 272 -8.73 14.37 -6.98
N GLU A 273 -9.36 14.68 -5.85
CA GLU A 273 -8.65 14.97 -4.59
C GLU A 273 -7.92 13.75 -4.06
N SER A 274 -8.55 12.57 -4.12
CA SER A 274 -7.88 11.31 -3.74
C SER A 274 -6.61 11.07 -4.56
N ILE A 275 -6.67 11.27 -5.88
CA ILE A 275 -5.50 11.13 -6.76
C ILE A 275 -4.43 12.15 -6.41
N ALA A 276 -4.81 13.40 -6.17
CA ALA A 276 -3.86 14.46 -5.80
C ALA A 276 -3.17 14.17 -4.46
N LEU A 277 -3.92 13.69 -3.47
CA LEU A 277 -3.41 13.30 -2.15
C LEU A 277 -2.46 12.09 -2.25
N VAL A 278 -2.80 11.07 -3.05
CA VAL A 278 -1.89 9.94 -3.31
C VAL A 278 -0.64 10.42 -4.04
N THR A 279 -0.77 11.24 -5.10
CA THR A 279 0.38 11.80 -5.84
C THR A 279 1.33 12.55 -4.91
N LEU A 280 0.76 13.37 -4.02
CA LEU A 280 1.49 14.13 -3.02
C LEU A 280 2.23 13.20 -2.03
N PHE A 281 1.54 12.18 -1.53
CA PHE A 281 2.13 11.17 -0.65
C PHE A 281 3.27 10.41 -1.34
N GLU A 282 3.10 10.03 -2.61
CA GLU A 282 4.10 9.30 -3.40
C GLU A 282 5.36 10.11 -3.67
N GLN A 283 5.21 11.41 -3.95
CA GLN A 283 6.35 12.31 -4.08
C GLN A 283 7.15 12.36 -2.78
N TRP A 284 6.49 12.48 -1.63
CA TRP A 284 7.15 12.44 -0.33
C TRP A 284 7.78 11.07 -0.05
N ARG A 285 7.09 9.98 -0.31
CA ARG A 285 7.58 8.61 -0.06
C ARG A 285 8.91 8.33 -0.75
N GLY A 286 9.13 8.94 -1.91
CA GLY A 286 10.39 8.85 -2.66
C GLY A 286 11.56 9.67 -2.08
N THR A 287 11.35 10.51 -1.07
CA THR A 287 12.40 11.39 -0.52
C THR A 287 13.21 10.71 0.59
N PRO A 288 14.45 11.19 0.85
CA PRO A 288 15.26 10.70 1.98
C PRO A 288 14.58 10.86 3.35
N GLU A 289 13.75 11.89 3.54
CA GLU A 289 13.01 12.16 4.76
C GLU A 289 12.01 11.04 5.06
N ALA A 290 11.24 10.59 4.05
CA ALA A 290 10.34 9.46 4.19
C ALA A 290 11.11 8.17 4.53
N GLN A 291 12.25 7.93 3.86
CA GLN A 291 13.09 6.77 4.16
C GLN A 291 13.59 6.80 5.60
N ASN A 292 13.98 7.96 6.13
CA ASN A 292 14.36 8.11 7.54
C ASN A 292 13.19 7.81 8.48
N GLN A 293 11.97 8.26 8.17
CA GLN A 293 10.78 7.96 8.98
C GLN A 293 10.48 6.44 9.00
N TYR A 294 10.53 5.77 7.85
CA TYR A 294 10.36 4.31 7.79
C TYR A 294 11.41 3.56 8.62
N GLN A 295 12.68 3.99 8.54
CA GLN A 295 13.74 3.39 9.35
C GLN A 295 13.53 3.62 10.85
N GLN A 296 13.01 4.78 11.27
CA GLN A 296 12.65 5.02 12.67
C GLN A 296 11.53 4.09 13.13
N VAL A 297 10.47 3.90 12.32
CA VAL A 297 9.40 2.95 12.61
C VAL A 297 9.95 1.54 12.75
N LEU A 298 10.77 1.08 11.80
CA LEU A 298 11.37 -0.26 11.87
C LEU A 298 12.27 -0.44 13.10
N ARG A 299 13.11 0.54 13.43
CA ARG A 299 13.96 0.47 14.63
C ARG A 299 13.16 0.37 15.92
N ALA A 300 12.01 1.02 16.00
CA ALA A 300 11.15 1.00 17.18
C ALA A 300 10.27 -0.26 17.26
N HIS A 301 9.91 -0.86 16.11
CA HIS A 301 8.83 -1.85 16.04
C HIS A 301 9.21 -3.17 15.36
N SER A 302 10.46 -3.39 14.93
CA SER A 302 10.85 -4.61 14.20
C SER A 302 10.59 -5.90 14.99
N ALA A 303 10.84 -5.90 16.30
CA ALA A 303 10.62 -7.06 17.17
C ALA A 303 9.15 -7.51 17.22
N ASP A 304 8.22 -6.55 17.12
CA ASP A 304 6.77 -6.77 17.16
C ASP A 304 6.10 -6.27 15.87
N ALA A 305 6.76 -6.45 14.72
CA ALA A 305 6.34 -5.85 13.46
C ALA A 305 4.91 -6.23 13.05
N LEU A 306 4.52 -7.48 13.29
CA LEU A 306 3.16 -7.96 13.01
C LEU A 306 2.10 -7.26 13.87
N LEU A 307 2.34 -7.15 15.18
CA LEU A 307 1.40 -6.52 16.11
C LEU A 307 1.29 -5.02 15.80
N SER A 308 2.43 -4.39 15.53
CA SER A 308 2.51 -2.99 15.12
C SER A 308 1.73 -2.76 13.82
N ALA A 309 1.88 -3.63 12.83
CA ALA A 309 1.15 -3.54 11.57
C ALA A 309 -0.37 -3.72 11.77
N PHE A 310 -0.79 -4.70 12.58
CA PHE A 310 -2.21 -4.89 12.89
C PHE A 310 -2.83 -3.71 13.62
N SER A 311 -2.07 -3.02 14.48
CA SER A 311 -2.56 -1.81 15.15
C SER A 311 -2.92 -0.68 14.17
N LEU A 312 -2.35 -0.67 12.97
CA LEU A 312 -2.60 0.34 11.95
C LEU A 312 -3.84 0.04 11.08
N LEU A 313 -4.42 -1.15 11.21
CA LEU A 313 -5.61 -1.54 10.44
C LEU A 313 -6.90 -0.91 10.98
N VAL A 314 -6.93 -0.69 12.29
CA VAL A 314 -7.97 0.09 12.95
C VAL A 314 -7.56 1.56 12.95
N LEU A 315 -8.51 2.46 12.75
CA LEU A 315 -8.29 3.90 12.86
C LEU A 315 -9.05 4.44 14.05
#